data_AF-A0A3R6VQ15-F1
#
_entry.id   AF-A0A3R6VQ15-F1
#
_cell.length_a   1.000
_cell.length_b   1.000
_cell.length_c   1.000
_cell.angle_alpha   90.00
_cell.angle_beta   90.00
_cell.angle_gamma   90.00
#
_symmetry.space_group_name_H-M   'P 1'
#
loop_
_entity.id
_entity.type
_entity.pdbx_description
1 polymer ?
#
loop_
_entity_poly.entity_id
_entity_poly.type
_entity_poly.pdbx_seq_one_letter_code
_entity_poly.pdbx_strand_id
1 'polypeptide(L)'
;MQYLKCGRHMFETCFEHPLPKTSDVQVFGGKSRTNMSAVNVDLVLSARHVVPVVPEGVVLDNHSIVVKDGIIVAIVPTADVEGAFVAAETVALSDHILIPGLVNAHTHSSMTLLRGLADDKPLCEWLMEDIFPAEGKFVSDEFVRDGTLHSAAEMIRSGTTCANEMYFFPDAAASTFEAVGLRALVGQVVMEFPTAYGNGPADYFAKARAMFTKYKDSSLVRKASFAVHVTRN
;
A
#
# COMPACT_ATOMS: atom_id res chain seq x y z
N MET A 1 8.91 17.69 8.64
CA MET A 1 9.67 17.60 7.37
C MET A 1 10.58 16.36 7.26
N GLN A 2 10.72 15.55 8.31
CA GLN A 2 11.56 14.34 8.34
C GLN A 2 10.80 13.06 7.93
N TYR A 3 9.47 13.03 8.15
CA TYR A 3 8.57 11.93 7.74
C TYR A 3 8.48 11.70 6.23
N LEU A 4 8.74 12.73 5.40
CA LEU A 4 8.64 12.63 3.94
C LEU A 4 9.89 12.03 3.28
N LYS A 5 11.04 12.01 3.97
CA LYS A 5 12.28 11.44 3.40
C LYS A 5 12.37 9.93 3.57
N CYS A 6 11.94 9.40 4.73
CA CYS A 6 11.95 7.96 4.99
C CYS A 6 10.99 7.16 4.09
N GLY A 7 9.91 7.79 3.59
CA GLY A 7 9.00 7.14 2.65
C GLY A 7 9.71 6.75 1.36
N ARG A 8 10.48 7.66 0.75
CA ARG A 8 10.96 7.52 -0.63
C ARG A 8 11.84 6.30 -0.92
N HIS A 9 12.50 5.73 0.08
CA HIS A 9 13.40 4.56 -0.10
C HIS A 9 12.71 3.20 0.10
N MET A 10 11.48 3.15 0.63
CA MET A 10 10.74 1.89 0.82
C MET A 10 9.82 1.52 -0.36
N PHE A 11 9.76 2.33 -1.42
CA PHE A 11 8.65 2.27 -2.37
C PHE A 11 8.93 1.61 -3.73
N GLU A 12 10.16 1.17 -4.06
CA GLU A 12 10.46 0.81 -5.45
C GLU A 12 10.44 -0.67 -5.88
N THR A 13 10.44 -1.72 -5.04
CA THR A 13 10.68 -3.09 -5.62
C THR A 13 10.13 -4.31 -4.86
N CYS A 14 9.03 -4.22 -4.12
CA CYS A 14 8.54 -5.43 -3.42
C CYS A 14 7.89 -6.53 -4.30
N PHE A 15 7.67 -6.38 -5.61
CA PHE A 15 6.76 -7.31 -6.32
C PHE A 15 7.11 -7.75 -7.76
N GLU A 16 8.31 -7.43 -8.29
CA GLU A 16 8.76 -7.97 -9.60
C GLU A 16 9.58 -9.26 -9.53
N HIS A 17 9.99 -9.68 -8.32
CA HIS A 17 10.57 -11.00 -8.11
C HIS A 17 9.56 -11.92 -7.44
N PRO A 18 9.58 -13.25 -7.73
CA PRO A 18 8.92 -14.20 -6.84
C PRO A 18 9.35 -13.85 -5.42
N LEU A 19 8.41 -13.82 -4.46
CA LEU A 19 8.73 -13.61 -3.04
C LEU A 19 10.04 -14.36 -2.77
N PRO A 20 11.11 -13.68 -2.29
CA PRO A 20 12.33 -14.39 -1.95
C PRO A 20 11.90 -15.58 -1.12
N LYS A 21 12.35 -16.77 -1.53
CA LYS A 21 12.13 -17.94 -0.67
C LYS A 21 12.67 -17.52 0.69
N THR A 22 12.09 -17.97 1.78
CA THR A 22 12.60 -17.68 3.14
C THR A 22 14.10 -18.04 3.30
N SER A 23 14.70 -18.74 2.34
CA SER A 23 16.14 -18.97 2.17
C SER A 23 16.99 -17.77 1.72
N ASP A 24 16.42 -16.71 1.15
CA ASP A 24 17.18 -15.59 0.55
C ASP A 24 17.35 -14.41 1.51
N VAL A 25 16.54 -14.33 2.57
CA VAL A 25 16.74 -13.41 3.70
C VAL A 25 17.66 -14.10 4.69
N GLN A 26 18.93 -13.70 4.71
CA GLN A 26 19.88 -14.23 5.70
C GLN A 26 19.65 -13.53 7.04
N VAL A 27 19.03 -14.25 7.99
CA VAL A 27 19.11 -13.90 9.41
C VAL A 27 20.50 -14.32 9.88
N PHE A 28 21.43 -13.38 9.92
CA PHE A 28 22.79 -13.64 10.37
C PHE A 28 22.77 -13.82 11.90
N GLY A 29 22.85 -15.08 12.35
CA GLY A 29 23.13 -15.43 13.74
C GLY A 29 24.63 -15.44 13.99
N GLY A 30 25.05 -14.73 15.05
CA GLY A 30 26.45 -14.43 15.37
C GLY A 30 27.41 -15.62 15.30
N LYS A 31 28.34 -15.56 14.33
CA LYS A 31 29.68 -16.16 14.39
C LYS A 31 30.68 -15.25 13.68
N SER A 32 31.79 -14.99 14.37
CA SER A 32 32.99 -14.28 13.89
C SER A 32 33.31 -14.60 12.43
N ARG A 33 33.39 -13.57 11.58
CA ARG A 33 33.81 -13.66 10.18
C ARG A 33 34.99 -12.73 9.92
N THR A 34 36.16 -13.33 9.82
CA THR A 34 37.37 -12.74 9.22
C THR A 34 37.22 -12.66 7.69
N ASN A 35 37.48 -11.47 7.12
CA ASN A 35 37.68 -11.14 5.69
C ASN A 35 36.52 -11.40 4.70
N MET A 36 35.39 -10.70 4.87
CA MET A 36 34.52 -10.34 3.74
C MET A 36 34.53 -8.81 3.58
N SER A 37 34.67 -8.32 2.34
CA SER A 37 34.48 -6.90 2.04
C SER A 37 33.03 -6.50 2.32
N ALA A 38 32.83 -5.36 2.97
CA ALA A 38 31.51 -4.83 3.27
C ALA A 38 30.64 -4.67 2.00
N VAL A 39 29.33 -4.92 2.13
CA VAL A 39 28.38 -4.88 1.01
C VAL A 39 27.76 -3.49 0.90
N ASN A 40 27.78 -2.90 -0.29
CA ASN A 40 27.08 -1.63 -0.56
C ASN A 40 25.56 -1.85 -0.61
N VAL A 41 24.82 -1.01 0.12
CA VAL A 41 23.35 -1.03 0.26
C VAL A 41 22.79 0.39 0.26
N ASP A 42 21.47 0.53 0.08
CA ASP A 42 20.85 1.86 -0.06
C ASP A 42 20.49 2.46 1.29
N LEU A 43 19.84 1.66 2.15
CA LEU A 43 19.27 2.15 3.40
C LEU A 43 19.48 1.13 4.52
N VAL A 44 19.91 1.61 5.67
CA VAL A 44 19.88 0.87 6.94
C VAL A 44 18.99 1.59 7.94
N LEU A 45 17.94 0.90 8.40
CA LEU A 45 17.06 1.37 9.47
C LEU A 45 17.44 0.63 10.76
N SER A 46 17.98 1.32 11.76
CA SER A 46 18.37 0.71 13.05
C SER A 46 17.35 1.09 14.11
N ALA A 47 16.56 0.13 14.60
CA ALA A 47 15.45 0.37 15.51
C ALA A 47 15.65 -0.30 16.87
N ARG A 48 14.97 0.24 17.90
CA ARG A 48 14.97 -0.39 19.22
C ARG A 48 14.33 -1.77 19.19
N HIS A 49 13.17 -1.85 18.53
CA HIS A 49 12.45 -3.10 18.34
C HIS A 49 12.09 -3.26 16.88
N VAL A 50 12.28 -4.46 16.34
CA VAL A 50 11.76 -4.87 15.03
C VAL A 50 10.78 -6.02 15.26
N VAL A 51 9.56 -5.88 14.74
CA VAL A 51 8.54 -6.93 14.78
C VAL A 51 8.38 -7.47 13.36
N PRO A 52 8.99 -8.62 13.02
CA PRO A 52 9.01 -9.12 11.65
C PRO A 52 7.68 -9.76 11.20
N VAL A 53 6.71 -9.90 12.11
CA VAL A 53 5.43 -10.64 11.95
C VAL A 53 5.61 -12.15 11.78
N VAL A 54 6.57 -12.58 10.97
CA VAL A 54 6.99 -13.98 10.83
C VAL A 54 8.46 -14.09 11.29
N PRO A 55 8.78 -14.94 12.28
CA PRO A 55 7.88 -15.84 13.00
C PRO A 55 6.90 -15.10 13.92
N GLU A 56 5.76 -15.73 14.19
CA GLU A 56 4.74 -15.17 15.09
C GLU A 56 5.28 -15.02 16.52
N GLY A 57 4.87 -13.93 17.19
CA GLY A 57 5.23 -13.68 18.59
C GLY A 57 6.68 -13.22 18.83
N VAL A 58 7.46 -13.01 17.76
CA VAL A 58 8.86 -12.57 17.86
C VAL A 58 8.96 -11.04 17.88
N VAL A 59 9.78 -10.54 18.80
CA VAL A 59 10.27 -9.16 18.84
C VAL A 59 11.79 -9.20 18.88
N LEU A 60 12.44 -8.49 17.97
CA LEU A 60 13.90 -8.42 17.88
C LEU A 60 14.39 -7.12 18.50
N ASP A 61 15.19 -7.23 19.57
CA ASP A 61 15.78 -6.08 20.27
C ASP A 61 17.06 -5.60 19.59
N ASN A 62 17.17 -4.28 19.39
CA ASN A 62 18.33 -3.61 18.77
C ASN A 62 18.75 -4.26 17.45
N HIS A 63 17.82 -4.29 16.50
CA HIS A 63 18.01 -4.86 15.18
C HIS A 63 17.89 -3.79 14.09
N SER A 64 18.54 -4.07 12.97
CA SER A 64 18.54 -3.23 11.79
C SER A 64 17.94 -3.95 10.59
N ILE A 65 17.14 -3.22 9.80
CA ILE A 65 16.66 -3.63 8.49
C ILE A 65 17.60 -3.04 7.44
N VAL A 66 18.11 -3.90 6.57
CA VAL A 66 19.00 -3.51 5.46
C VAL A 66 18.25 -3.62 4.15
N VAL A 67 18.22 -2.53 3.39
CA VAL A 67 17.49 -2.42 2.12
C VAL A 67 18.48 -2.15 0.98
N LYS A 68 18.31 -2.90 -0.11
CA LYS A 68 19.03 -2.69 -1.36
C LYS A 68 18.09 -2.90 -2.54
N ASP A 69 18.18 -2.00 -3.51
CA ASP A 69 17.32 -1.92 -4.67
C ASP A 69 15.85 -2.03 -4.26
N GLY A 70 15.44 -1.34 -3.18
CA GLY A 70 14.09 -1.34 -2.58
C GLY A 70 13.62 -2.64 -1.90
N ILE A 71 14.46 -3.67 -1.83
CA ILE A 71 14.16 -4.98 -1.23
C ILE A 71 14.88 -5.10 0.12
N ILE A 72 14.21 -5.70 1.12
CA ILE A 72 14.85 -6.08 2.37
C ILE A 72 15.82 -7.24 2.11
N VAL A 73 17.12 -7.01 2.25
CA VAL A 73 18.18 -8.00 2.02
C VAL A 73 18.69 -8.65 3.30
N ALA A 74 18.51 -7.99 4.45
CA ALA A 74 18.89 -8.56 5.74
C ALA A 74 18.11 -7.95 6.91
N ILE A 75 17.94 -8.76 7.96
CA ILE A 75 17.51 -8.34 9.30
C ILE A 75 18.57 -8.86 10.26
N VAL A 76 19.31 -7.96 10.91
CA VAL A 76 20.51 -8.31 11.70
C VAL A 76 20.55 -7.55 13.02
N PRO A 77 21.26 -8.04 14.05
CA PRO A 77 21.61 -7.23 15.20
C PRO A 77 22.29 -5.94 14.75
N THR A 78 21.93 -4.80 15.33
CA THR A 78 22.51 -3.50 14.94
C THR A 78 24.03 -3.45 15.09
N ALA A 79 24.57 -4.19 16.07
CA ALA A 79 26.01 -4.32 16.27
C ALA A 79 26.75 -5.00 15.09
N ASP A 80 26.04 -5.79 14.28
CA ASP A 80 26.61 -6.50 13.13
C ASP A 80 26.55 -5.67 11.85
N VAL A 81 25.98 -4.46 11.88
CA VAL A 81 25.92 -3.57 10.71
C VAL A 81 27.32 -3.05 10.35
N GLU A 82 28.08 -2.62 11.36
CA GLU A 82 29.40 -2.05 11.18
C GLU A 82 30.39 -3.13 10.69
N GLY A 83 31.02 -2.89 9.54
CA GLY A 83 31.93 -3.84 8.89
C GLY A 83 31.26 -4.84 7.94
N ALA A 84 29.95 -5.06 8.04
CA ALA A 84 29.21 -5.90 7.09
C ALA A 84 28.60 -5.11 5.93
N PHE A 85 28.15 -3.87 6.19
CA PHE A 85 27.44 -3.05 5.20
C PHE A 85 28.00 -1.63 5.09
N VAL A 86 27.92 -1.06 3.90
CA VAL A 86 28.16 0.37 3.62
C VAL A 86 26.88 0.93 3.00
N ALA A 87 26.14 1.72 3.76
CA ALA A 87 24.83 2.23 3.37
C ALA A 87 24.91 3.65 2.81
N ALA A 88 24.14 3.96 1.76
CA ALA A 88 23.98 5.32 1.26
C ALA A 88 23.23 6.22 2.27
N GLU A 89 22.25 5.66 2.98
CA GLU A 89 21.52 6.30 4.07
C GLU A 89 21.46 5.39 5.30
N THR A 90 21.60 5.98 6.50
CA THR A 90 21.36 5.28 7.77
C THR A 90 20.42 6.12 8.63
N VAL A 91 19.38 5.48 9.16
CA VAL A 91 18.39 6.11 10.04
C VAL A 91 18.39 5.39 11.39
N ALA A 92 18.64 6.15 12.45
CA ALA A 92 18.56 5.67 13.83
C ALA A 92 17.17 5.94 14.42
N LEU A 93 16.54 4.88 14.90
CA LEU A 93 15.18 4.83 15.45
C LEU A 93 15.21 4.20 16.84
N SER A 94 16.10 4.70 17.70
CA SER A 94 16.46 4.12 19.01
C SER A 94 15.35 4.06 20.05
N ASP A 95 14.20 4.68 19.79
CA ASP A 95 13.01 4.67 20.64
C ASP A 95 11.75 4.16 19.91
N HIS A 96 11.90 3.59 18.71
CA HIS A 96 10.78 3.18 17.88
C HIS A 96 10.67 1.66 17.74
N ILE A 97 9.44 1.23 17.45
CA ILE A 97 9.13 -0.09 16.96
C ILE A 97 8.99 -0.01 15.44
N LEU A 98 9.75 -0.82 14.72
CA LEU A 98 9.63 -0.97 13.28
C LEU A 98 8.80 -2.22 12.97
N ILE A 99 7.73 -2.03 12.21
CA ILE A 99 6.81 -3.07 11.75
C ILE A 99 6.67 -2.99 10.22
N PRO A 100 6.21 -4.07 9.54
CA PRO A 100 5.71 -3.96 8.19
C PRO A 100 4.62 -2.90 8.10
N GLY A 101 4.59 -2.15 7.01
CA GLY A 101 3.54 -1.18 6.76
C GLY A 101 2.16 -1.85 6.73
N LEU A 102 1.14 -1.17 7.27
CA LEU A 102 -0.20 -1.73 7.38
C LEU A 102 -0.82 -1.92 5.99
N VAL A 103 -1.67 -2.95 5.86
CA VAL A 103 -2.45 -3.24 4.65
C VAL A 103 -3.92 -2.98 4.96
N ASN A 104 -4.50 -1.96 4.34
CA ASN A 104 -5.94 -1.72 4.41
C ASN A 104 -6.65 -2.58 3.35
N ALA A 105 -7.25 -3.68 3.81
CA ALA A 105 -7.81 -4.71 2.92
C ALA A 105 -9.17 -4.34 2.30
N HIS A 106 -9.76 -3.19 2.62
CA HIS A 106 -10.99 -2.73 1.99
C HIS A 106 -11.17 -1.21 2.12
N THR A 107 -11.33 -0.53 1.00
CA THR A 107 -11.52 0.92 0.96
C THR A 107 -12.49 1.33 -0.13
N HIS A 108 -13.20 2.43 0.14
CA HIS A 108 -13.88 3.29 -0.82
C HIS A 108 -13.21 4.68 -0.70
N SER A 109 -11.98 4.84 -1.20
CA SER A 109 -11.10 5.94 -0.73
C SER A 109 -11.67 7.34 -0.97
N SER A 110 -12.38 7.53 -2.08
CA SER A 110 -12.93 8.84 -2.44
C SER A 110 -14.11 9.26 -1.57
N MET A 111 -14.74 8.33 -0.84
CA MET A 111 -15.81 8.64 0.11
C MET A 111 -15.31 9.43 1.33
N THR A 112 -13.99 9.62 1.50
CA THR A 112 -13.45 10.55 2.50
C THR A 112 -13.97 11.99 2.30
N LEU A 113 -14.33 12.37 1.07
CA LEU A 113 -14.98 13.66 0.78
C LEU A 113 -16.45 13.73 1.24
N LEU A 114 -17.06 12.58 1.56
CA LEU A 114 -18.41 12.45 2.09
C LEU A 114 -18.41 12.17 3.61
N ARG A 115 -17.25 12.28 4.26
CA ARG A 115 -17.10 11.97 5.69
C ARG A 115 -18.03 12.85 6.53
N GLY A 116 -18.90 12.20 7.30
CA GLY A 116 -19.87 12.87 8.18
C GLY A 116 -21.03 13.54 7.45
N LEU A 117 -21.27 13.20 6.17
CA LEU A 117 -22.40 13.74 5.41
C LEU A 117 -23.75 13.27 5.97
N ALA A 118 -23.85 11.98 6.31
CA ALA A 118 -25.05 11.35 6.82
C ALA A 118 -24.64 10.25 7.80
N ASP A 119 -24.78 10.53 9.09
CA ASP A 119 -24.52 9.58 10.18
C ASP A 119 -25.86 9.12 10.79
N ASP A 120 -25.81 8.10 11.66
CA ASP A 120 -26.93 7.67 12.52
C ASP A 120 -28.20 7.18 11.78
N LYS A 121 -28.06 6.63 10.57
CA LYS A 121 -29.16 6.02 9.80
C LYS A 121 -28.98 4.51 9.56
N PRO A 122 -30.07 3.73 9.41
CA PRO A 122 -30.01 2.38 8.87
C PRO A 122 -29.39 2.36 7.47
N LEU A 123 -28.67 1.27 7.13
CA LEU A 123 -27.92 1.14 5.88
C LEU A 123 -28.74 1.49 4.62
N CYS A 124 -29.96 0.96 4.50
CA CYS A 124 -30.78 1.19 3.30
C CYS A 124 -31.22 2.65 3.16
N GLU A 125 -31.58 3.30 4.28
CA GLU A 125 -31.97 4.71 4.29
C GLU A 125 -30.75 5.58 3.96
N TRP A 126 -29.62 5.31 4.60
CA TRP A 126 -28.34 5.97 4.32
C TRP A 126 -27.93 5.87 2.84
N LEU A 127 -28.03 4.67 2.24
CA LEU A 127 -27.71 4.48 0.82
C LEU A 127 -28.67 5.22 -0.10
N MET A 128 -29.97 5.02 0.08
CA MET A 128 -30.98 5.46 -0.90
C MET A 128 -31.30 6.95 -0.78
N GLU A 129 -31.27 7.50 0.43
CA GLU A 129 -31.65 8.90 0.68
C GLU A 129 -30.47 9.87 0.59
N ASP A 130 -29.27 9.41 0.95
CA ASP A 130 -28.11 10.31 1.09
C ASP A 130 -26.97 9.95 0.13
N ILE A 131 -26.44 8.72 0.20
CA ILE A 131 -25.21 8.36 -0.51
C ILE A 131 -25.41 8.23 -2.02
N PHE A 132 -26.33 7.39 -2.50
CA PHE A 132 -26.55 7.26 -3.95
C PHE A 132 -26.96 8.58 -4.61
N PRO A 133 -27.82 9.42 -3.99
CA PRO A 133 -28.09 10.76 -4.52
C PRO A 133 -26.85 11.67 -4.56
N ALA A 134 -26.02 11.65 -3.52
CA ALA A 134 -24.76 12.42 -3.50
C ALA A 134 -23.77 11.91 -4.55
N GLU A 135 -23.59 10.59 -4.66
CA GLU A 135 -22.71 9.97 -5.65
C GLU A 135 -23.16 10.29 -7.07
N GLY A 136 -24.45 10.16 -7.35
CA GLY A 136 -25.02 10.49 -8.67
C GLY A 136 -24.87 11.95 -9.07
N LYS A 137 -24.71 12.86 -8.10
CA LYS A 137 -24.53 14.30 -8.35
C LYS A 137 -23.06 14.72 -8.46
N PHE A 138 -22.18 14.12 -7.67
CA PHE A 138 -20.83 14.64 -7.46
C PHE A 138 -19.72 13.73 -7.97
N VAL A 139 -19.94 12.41 -8.03
CA VAL A 139 -18.86 11.48 -8.37
C VAL A 139 -18.51 11.59 -9.86
N SER A 140 -17.22 11.84 -10.09
CA SER A 140 -16.56 12.03 -11.38
C SER A 140 -15.09 11.61 -11.24
N ASP A 141 -14.34 11.53 -12.34
CA ASP A 141 -12.89 11.30 -12.28
C ASP A 141 -12.16 12.29 -11.35
N GLU A 142 -12.55 13.56 -11.35
CA GLU A 142 -11.95 14.60 -10.49
C GLU A 142 -12.27 14.37 -9.01
N PHE A 143 -13.54 14.07 -8.69
CA PHE A 143 -13.95 13.72 -7.33
C PHE A 143 -13.15 12.53 -6.80
N VAL A 144 -12.96 11.52 -7.65
CA VAL A 144 -12.24 10.30 -7.28
C VAL A 144 -10.76 10.59 -7.05
N ARG A 145 -10.10 11.34 -7.94
CA ARG A 145 -8.71 11.76 -7.79
C ARG A 145 -8.48 12.51 -6.47
N ASP A 146 -9.29 13.52 -6.20
CA ASP A 146 -9.10 14.40 -5.04
C ASP A 146 -9.38 13.64 -3.73
N GLY A 147 -10.44 12.82 -3.70
CA GLY A 147 -10.77 12.00 -2.55
C GLY A 147 -9.76 10.87 -2.30
N THR A 148 -9.27 10.22 -3.36
CA THR A 148 -8.22 9.20 -3.23
C THR A 148 -6.91 9.82 -2.76
N LEU A 149 -6.55 11.02 -3.23
CA LEU A 149 -5.37 11.74 -2.75
C LEU A 149 -5.48 12.07 -1.26
N HIS A 150 -6.64 12.56 -0.83
CA HIS A 150 -6.92 12.84 0.57
C HIS A 150 -6.78 11.57 1.44
N SER A 151 -7.43 10.48 1.02
CA SER A 151 -7.36 9.18 1.71
C SER A 151 -5.94 8.62 1.75
N ALA A 152 -5.17 8.73 0.66
CA ALA A 152 -3.78 8.29 0.62
C ALA A 152 -2.90 9.07 1.61
N ALA A 153 -3.11 10.39 1.75
CA ALA A 153 -2.41 11.19 2.74
C ALA A 153 -2.72 10.75 4.18
N GLU A 154 -3.99 10.43 4.48
CA GLU A 154 -4.38 9.87 5.78
C GLU A 154 -3.74 8.50 6.02
N MET A 155 -3.81 7.60 5.04
CA MET A 155 -3.23 6.26 5.10
C MET A 155 -1.72 6.29 5.36
N ILE A 156 -0.98 7.13 4.63
CA ILE A 156 0.47 7.27 4.82
C ILE A 156 0.77 7.80 6.23
N ARG A 157 0.00 8.79 6.71
CA ARG A 157 0.17 9.35 8.07
C ARG A 157 -0.12 8.32 9.16
N SER A 158 -0.98 7.33 8.92
CA SER A 158 -1.29 6.27 9.86
C SER A 158 -0.43 5.00 9.69
N GLY A 159 0.55 5.01 8.77
CA GLY A 159 1.44 3.86 8.54
C GLY A 159 0.87 2.78 7.60
N THR A 160 -0.22 3.05 6.90
CA THR A 160 -0.73 2.19 5.82
C THR A 160 0.10 2.38 4.56
N THR A 161 0.54 1.26 3.98
CA THR A 161 1.40 1.24 2.79
C THR A 161 0.78 0.50 1.60
N CYS A 162 -0.36 -0.15 1.82
CA CYS A 162 -1.10 -0.87 0.80
C CYS A 162 -2.61 -0.73 1.03
N ALA A 163 -3.37 -0.52 -0.04
CA ALA A 163 -4.83 -0.46 0.00
C ALA A 163 -5.47 -1.44 -0.99
N ASN A 164 -6.65 -1.96 -0.65
CA ASN A 164 -7.54 -2.63 -1.59
C ASN A 164 -8.73 -1.70 -1.87
N GLU A 165 -8.70 -1.07 -3.03
CA GLU A 165 -9.64 -0.05 -3.48
C GLU A 165 -10.83 -0.67 -4.21
N MET A 166 -12.01 -0.16 -3.89
CA MET A 166 -13.26 -0.50 -4.57
C MET A 166 -14.08 0.78 -4.71
N TYR A 167 -13.97 1.47 -5.84
CA TYR A 167 -14.83 2.63 -6.09
C TYR A 167 -15.00 2.89 -7.59
N PHE A 168 -15.88 3.82 -7.94
CA PHE A 168 -16.05 4.27 -9.32
C PHE A 168 -14.77 4.95 -9.85
N PHE A 169 -14.65 5.06 -11.17
CA PHE A 169 -13.50 5.68 -11.84
C PHE A 169 -12.14 5.11 -11.39
N PRO A 170 -11.92 3.78 -11.52
CA PRO A 170 -10.72 3.12 -11.01
C PRO A 170 -9.41 3.64 -11.63
N ASP A 171 -9.45 4.28 -12.80
CA ASP A 171 -8.28 4.91 -13.42
C ASP A 171 -7.79 6.13 -12.65
N ALA A 172 -8.72 6.98 -12.20
CA ALA A 172 -8.41 8.12 -11.37
C ALA A 172 -7.80 7.67 -10.03
N ALA A 173 -8.36 6.63 -9.41
CA ALA A 173 -7.80 6.07 -8.17
C ALA A 173 -6.41 5.44 -8.38
N ALA A 174 -6.26 4.58 -9.40
CA ALA A 174 -4.99 3.90 -9.70
C ALA A 174 -3.85 4.88 -9.99
N SER A 175 -4.08 5.85 -10.89
CA SER A 175 -3.08 6.87 -11.20
C SER A 175 -2.72 7.74 -9.98
N THR A 176 -3.68 8.01 -9.10
CA THR A 176 -3.43 8.76 -7.86
C THR A 176 -2.55 7.95 -6.90
N PHE A 177 -2.84 6.66 -6.71
CA PHE A 177 -2.01 5.79 -5.86
C PHE A 177 -0.57 5.65 -6.39
N GLU A 178 -0.38 5.49 -7.70
CA GLU A 178 0.96 5.49 -8.31
C GLU A 178 1.68 6.81 -8.08
N ALA A 179 1.01 7.94 -8.31
CA ALA A 179 1.61 9.26 -8.20
C ALA A 179 2.13 9.57 -6.77
N VAL A 180 1.48 9.02 -5.75
CA VAL A 180 1.89 9.19 -4.34
C VAL A 180 2.80 8.07 -3.82
N GLY A 181 3.06 7.03 -4.64
CA GLY A 181 3.91 5.91 -4.26
C GLY A 181 3.25 4.89 -3.31
N LEU A 182 1.91 4.87 -3.22
CA LEU A 182 1.20 3.90 -2.37
C LEU A 182 0.86 2.64 -3.18
N ARG A 183 1.07 1.46 -2.61
CA ARG A 183 0.63 0.22 -3.25
C ARG A 183 -0.89 0.12 -3.21
N ALA A 184 -1.49 -0.34 -4.30
CA ALA A 184 -2.92 -0.55 -4.35
C ALA A 184 -3.31 -1.78 -5.18
N LEU A 185 -4.29 -2.52 -4.69
CA LEU A 185 -5.13 -3.40 -5.51
C LEU A 185 -6.37 -2.60 -5.90
N VAL A 186 -6.55 -2.29 -7.18
CA VAL A 186 -7.66 -1.44 -7.63
C VAL A 186 -8.75 -2.28 -8.30
N GLY A 187 -9.85 -2.45 -7.58
CA GLY A 187 -11.02 -3.22 -7.99
C GLY A 187 -11.78 -2.57 -9.13
N GLN A 188 -12.14 -3.39 -10.11
CA GLN A 188 -13.01 -3.00 -11.21
C GLN A 188 -14.45 -3.24 -10.79
N VAL A 189 -15.16 -2.17 -10.39
CA VAL A 189 -16.56 -2.24 -9.99
C VAL A 189 -17.40 -2.79 -11.13
N VAL A 190 -18.39 -3.63 -10.83
CA VAL A 190 -19.40 -4.08 -11.80
C VAL A 190 -20.78 -3.90 -11.17
N MET A 191 -21.63 -3.13 -11.84
CA MET A 191 -23.01 -2.85 -11.43
C MET A 191 -24.00 -3.34 -12.49
N GLU A 192 -25.20 -3.76 -12.05
CA GLU A 192 -26.31 -4.12 -12.96
C GLU A 192 -27.03 -2.89 -13.53
N PHE A 193 -27.03 -1.79 -12.80
CA PHE A 193 -27.72 -0.54 -13.14
C PHE A 193 -26.74 0.57 -13.56
N PRO A 194 -27.22 1.60 -14.29
CA PRO A 194 -26.40 2.74 -14.69
C PRO A 194 -25.89 3.53 -13.49
N THR A 195 -24.64 3.99 -13.59
CA THR A 195 -24.02 4.96 -12.68
C THR A 195 -23.32 6.04 -13.50
N ALA A 196 -22.68 6.99 -12.81
CA ALA A 196 -21.80 7.97 -13.45
C ALA A 196 -20.64 7.34 -14.23
N TYR A 197 -20.21 6.12 -13.87
CA TYR A 197 -19.06 5.47 -14.52
C TYR A 197 -19.44 4.49 -15.63
N GLY A 198 -20.55 3.76 -15.51
CA GLY A 198 -20.89 2.70 -16.47
C GLY A 198 -22.38 2.41 -16.59
N ASN A 199 -22.77 1.88 -17.74
CA ASN A 199 -24.18 1.60 -18.08
C ASN A 199 -24.45 0.08 -18.15
N GLY A 200 -24.36 -0.60 -17.00
CA GLY A 200 -24.62 -2.03 -16.85
C GLY A 200 -23.40 -2.93 -17.15
N PRO A 201 -23.51 -4.26 -16.89
CA PRO A 201 -22.35 -5.12 -16.70
C PRO A 201 -21.41 -5.20 -17.90
N ALA A 202 -21.95 -5.23 -19.12
CA ALA A 202 -21.13 -5.34 -20.33
C ALA A 202 -20.18 -4.15 -20.52
N ASP A 203 -20.65 -2.93 -20.22
CA ASP A 203 -19.84 -1.70 -20.29
C ASP A 203 -18.74 -1.72 -19.21
N TYR A 204 -19.10 -2.10 -17.98
CA TYR A 204 -18.12 -2.27 -16.89
C TYR A 204 -17.02 -3.28 -17.23
N PHE A 205 -17.37 -4.46 -17.77
CA PHE A 205 -16.39 -5.45 -18.19
C PHE A 205 -15.50 -4.94 -19.34
N ALA A 206 -16.04 -4.14 -20.25
CA ALA A 206 -15.25 -3.54 -21.33
C ALA A 206 -14.20 -2.55 -20.79
N LYS A 207 -14.61 -1.68 -19.86
CA LYS A 207 -13.71 -0.72 -19.18
C LYS A 207 -12.66 -1.41 -18.32
N ALA A 208 -13.05 -2.47 -17.59
CA ALA A 208 -12.15 -3.28 -16.78
C ALA A 208 -11.00 -3.89 -17.61
N ARG A 209 -11.28 -4.36 -18.83
CA ARG A 209 -10.24 -4.91 -19.74
C ARG A 209 -9.20 -3.87 -20.14
N ALA A 210 -9.61 -2.62 -20.37
CA ALA A 210 -8.69 -1.54 -20.69
C ALA A 210 -7.74 -1.26 -19.51
N MET A 211 -8.29 -1.27 -18.29
CA MET A 211 -7.53 -1.09 -17.04
C MET A 211 -6.47 -2.19 -16.82
N PHE A 212 -6.84 -3.45 -17.03
CA PHE A 212 -5.88 -4.56 -16.95
C PHE A 212 -4.74 -4.45 -17.96
N THR A 213 -5.00 -3.87 -19.14
CA THR A 213 -3.96 -3.60 -20.14
C THR A 213 -3.08 -2.43 -19.72
N LYS A 214 -3.66 -1.31 -19.27
CA LYS A 214 -2.92 -0.09 -18.89
C LYS A 214 -1.94 -0.33 -17.74
N TYR A 215 -2.40 -1.00 -16.67
CA TYR A 215 -1.58 -1.23 -15.47
C TYR A 215 -0.81 -2.55 -15.49
N LYS A 216 -0.89 -3.29 -16.61
CA LYS A 216 0.29 -3.83 -17.25
C LYS A 216 1.48 -4.27 -16.40
N ASP A 217 2.43 -3.36 -16.38
CA ASP A 217 3.77 -3.51 -15.87
C ASP A 217 3.97 -2.57 -14.67
N SER A 218 2.88 -2.19 -13.98
CA SER A 218 2.96 -1.35 -12.78
C SER A 218 3.52 -2.16 -11.61
N SER A 219 4.53 -1.61 -10.94
CA SER A 219 5.13 -2.18 -9.73
C SER A 219 4.33 -1.83 -8.46
N LEU A 220 3.42 -0.86 -8.51
CA LEU A 220 2.66 -0.35 -7.37
C LEU A 220 1.17 -0.67 -7.43
N VAL A 221 0.57 -0.69 -8.61
CA VAL A 221 -0.86 -0.97 -8.80
C VAL A 221 -1.04 -2.36 -9.38
N ARG A 222 -1.62 -3.26 -8.58
CA ARG A 222 -1.83 -4.66 -8.98
C ARG A 222 -3.22 -4.88 -9.57
N LYS A 223 -3.25 -5.79 -10.55
CA LYS A 223 -4.40 -6.16 -11.37
C LYS A 223 -4.98 -7.48 -10.92
N ALA A 224 -5.92 -7.49 -9.98
CA ALA A 224 -6.61 -8.73 -9.63
C ALA A 224 -7.84 -8.51 -8.74
N SER A 225 -8.82 -7.71 -9.14
CA SER A 225 -10.14 -7.85 -8.53
C SER A 225 -11.24 -7.28 -9.41
N PHE A 226 -12.28 -8.09 -9.60
CA PHE A 226 -13.61 -7.56 -9.86
C PHE A 226 -14.23 -7.25 -8.50
N ALA A 227 -14.85 -6.09 -8.40
CA ALA A 227 -15.59 -5.66 -7.24
C ALA A 227 -17.09 -5.69 -7.58
N VAL A 228 -17.69 -6.87 -7.48
CA VAL A 228 -19.08 -7.07 -7.87
C VAL A 228 -19.99 -6.57 -6.75
N HIS A 229 -20.80 -5.56 -7.05
CA HIS A 229 -21.88 -5.16 -6.16
C HIS A 229 -23.13 -5.96 -6.52
N VAL A 230 -23.68 -6.70 -5.57
CA VAL A 230 -24.93 -7.46 -5.77
C VAL A 230 -26.05 -6.79 -5.00
N THR A 231 -27.00 -6.17 -5.70
CA THR A 231 -28.29 -5.79 -5.13
C THR A 231 -29.25 -6.94 -5.36
N ARG A 232 -29.76 -7.58 -4.30
CA ARG A 232 -30.90 -8.50 -4.45
C ARG A 232 -32.13 -7.69 -4.83
N ASN A 233 -32.80 -8.08 -5.92
CA ASN A 233 -34.20 -7.72 -6.17
C ASN A 233 -35.10 -8.31 -5.08
#